data_AF-A0A9D9DA83-F1
#
_entry.id   AF-A0A9D9DA83-F1
#
_cell.length_a   1.000
_cell.length_b   1.000
_cell.length_c   1.000
_cell.angle_alpha   90.00
_cell.angle_beta   90.00
_cell.angle_gamma   90.00
#
_symmetry.space_group_name_H-M   'P 1'
#
loop_
_entity.id
_entity.type
_entity.pdbx_description
1 polymer ?
#
loop_
_entity_poly.entity_id
_entity_poly.type
_entity_poly.pdbx_seq_one_letter_code
_entity_poly.pdbx_strand_id
1 'polypeptide(L)'
;MADTKKSSASAETKQYRDDVTEEMFNKAADQLAAEGKKVTISNIRELIGGSPYTLMKFKNAYDRRVLMSKFSESMPKSFQDAAIAAITDLYGEFEKRTNTMRKELIDKYDAQNEELALMTEKAEKAAQAKVDAAEAELKALRSKSKQLQERCASLEKRNEELTAALNASKEQAQTAEASNRTLMATQQQILSQLQLLTAKSEGQQSVKAKEVNC
;
A
#
# COMPACT_ATOMS: atom_id res chain seq x y z
N MET A 1 -58.38 44.94 4.79
CA MET A 1 -58.31 43.61 5.44
C MET A 1 -57.13 42.89 4.82
N ALA A 2 -56.09 42.44 5.52
CA ALA A 2 -55.89 42.27 6.94
C ALA A 2 -54.41 42.52 7.29
N ASP A 3 -54.19 43.26 8.37
CA ASP A 3 -52.93 43.37 9.08
C ASP A 3 -52.47 42.00 9.57
N THR A 4 -51.27 41.57 9.17
CA THR A 4 -50.60 40.46 9.83
C THR A 4 -49.58 41.01 10.81
N LYS A 5 -50.06 41.18 12.05
CA LYS A 5 -49.24 41.41 13.25
C LYS A 5 -48.15 40.34 13.36
N LYS A 6 -46.91 40.77 13.22
CA LYS A 6 -45.72 40.01 13.62
C LYS A 6 -45.65 40.03 15.16
N SER A 7 -46.34 39.09 15.80
CA SER A 7 -46.29 38.89 17.26
C SER A 7 -44.98 38.21 17.63
N SER A 8 -44.05 38.98 18.16
CA SER A 8 -42.86 38.52 18.89
C SER A 8 -43.29 37.81 20.18
N ALA A 9 -43.44 36.49 20.14
CA ALA A 9 -43.43 35.67 21.35
C ALA A 9 -41.96 35.43 21.72
N SER A 10 -41.52 36.16 22.74
CA SER A 10 -40.23 36.00 23.40
C SER A 10 -40.02 34.55 23.83
N ALA A 11 -39.06 33.87 23.19
CA ALA A 11 -38.48 32.66 23.73
C ALA A 11 -37.75 33.05 25.03
N GLU A 12 -38.42 32.84 26.16
CA GLU A 12 -37.78 32.85 27.48
C GLU A 12 -36.56 31.94 27.42
N THR A 13 -35.40 32.58 27.40
CA THR A 13 -34.11 31.93 27.40
C THR A 13 -34.01 31.20 28.73
N LYS A 14 -34.30 29.89 28.75
CA LYS A 14 -34.04 29.03 29.89
C LYS A 14 -32.53 29.12 30.17
N GLN A 15 -32.15 30.01 31.08
CA GLN A 15 -30.82 30.08 31.64
C GLN A 15 -30.51 28.70 32.19
N TYR A 16 -29.68 27.95 31.47
CA TYR A 16 -28.96 26.83 32.04
C TYR A 16 -28.05 27.44 33.10
N ARG A 17 -28.49 27.42 34.36
CA ARG A 17 -27.61 27.71 35.50
C ARG A 17 -26.67 26.52 35.61
N ASP A 18 -25.44 26.70 35.16
CA ASP A 18 -24.37 25.70 35.30
C ASP A 18 -23.93 25.49 36.76
N ASP A 19 -24.35 26.37 37.67
CA ASP A 19 -23.94 26.35 39.09
C ASP A 19 -25.01 25.74 40.01
N VAL A 20 -25.52 24.54 39.70
CA VAL A 20 -26.29 23.78 40.70
C VAL A 20 -25.33 23.11 41.67
N THR A 21 -25.37 23.53 42.93
CA THR A 21 -24.58 22.93 44.02
C THR A 21 -25.38 21.87 44.78
N GLU A 22 -24.68 21.02 45.54
CA GLU A 22 -25.33 20.02 46.39
C GLU A 22 -26.23 20.67 47.46
N GLU A 23 -25.87 21.84 47.98
CA GLU A 23 -26.69 22.59 48.93
C GLU A 23 -28.01 23.08 48.32
N MET A 24 -27.96 23.56 47.08
CA MET A 24 -29.17 23.95 46.35
C MET A 24 -30.07 22.76 46.09
N PHE A 25 -29.48 21.61 45.74
CA PHE A 25 -30.20 20.34 45.60
C PHE A 25 -30.87 19.93 46.91
N ASN A 26 -30.14 19.94 48.03
CA ASN A 26 -30.65 19.52 49.34
C ASN A 26 -31.79 20.43 49.81
N LYS A 27 -31.66 21.75 49.67
CA LYS A 27 -32.75 22.70 49.99
C LYS A 27 -34.00 22.46 49.16
N ALA A 28 -33.85 22.19 47.87
CA ALA A 28 -34.98 21.87 46.99
C ALA A 28 -35.61 20.51 47.34
N ALA A 29 -34.81 19.52 47.72
CA ALA A 29 -35.30 18.22 48.17
C ALA A 29 -36.08 18.34 49.48
N ASP A 30 -35.58 19.14 50.44
CA ASP A 30 -36.26 19.41 51.71
C ASP A 30 -37.57 20.19 51.51
N GLN A 31 -37.58 21.15 50.57
CA GLN A 31 -38.80 21.86 50.20
C GLN A 31 -39.84 20.91 49.59
N LEU A 32 -39.46 20.03 48.65
CA LEU A 32 -40.37 19.03 48.09
C LEU A 32 -40.89 18.07 49.15
N ALA A 33 -40.03 17.64 50.08
CA ALA A 33 -40.42 16.77 51.18
C ALA A 33 -41.43 17.44 52.13
N ALA A 34 -41.22 18.73 52.46
CA ALA A 34 -42.14 19.52 53.27
C ALA A 34 -43.50 19.74 52.58
N GLU A 35 -43.50 19.85 51.26
CA GLU A 35 -44.71 19.91 50.43
C GLU A 35 -45.40 18.53 50.23
N GLY A 36 -44.85 17.45 50.79
CA GLY A 36 -45.36 16.09 50.62
C GLY A 36 -45.16 15.51 49.21
N LYS A 37 -44.32 16.15 48.39
CA LYS A 37 -44.02 15.72 47.01
C LYS A 37 -42.80 14.80 46.98
N LYS A 38 -42.76 13.91 45.98
CA LYS A 38 -41.59 13.04 45.76
C LYS A 38 -40.40 13.84 45.23
N VAL A 39 -39.22 13.57 45.78
CA VAL A 39 -37.94 14.11 45.29
C VAL A 39 -37.55 13.38 44.00
N THR A 40 -37.92 13.94 42.85
CA THR A 40 -37.57 13.43 41.51
C THR A 40 -36.70 14.44 40.78
N ILE A 41 -35.92 13.98 39.78
CA ILE A 41 -35.07 14.88 38.98
C ILE A 41 -35.92 15.97 38.31
N SER A 42 -37.10 15.62 37.79
CA SER A 42 -38.01 16.58 37.15
C SER A 42 -38.49 17.65 38.13
N ASN A 43 -38.96 17.26 39.32
CA ASN A 43 -39.46 18.20 40.33
C ASN A 43 -38.34 19.11 40.87
N ILE A 44 -37.14 18.57 41.07
CA ILE A 44 -35.98 19.37 41.49
C ILE A 44 -35.58 20.34 40.39
N ARG A 45 -35.57 19.89 39.13
CA ARG A 45 -35.22 20.74 37.98
C ARG A 45 -36.20 21.89 37.79
N GLU A 46 -37.49 21.68 38.07
CA GLU A 46 -38.50 22.74 38.06
C GLU A 46 -38.24 23.82 39.13
N LEU A 47 -37.64 23.45 40.27
CA LEU A 47 -37.34 24.38 41.37
C LEU A 47 -36.01 25.14 41.19
N ILE A 48 -34.95 24.45 40.79
CA ILE A 48 -33.58 25.01 40.78
C ILE A 48 -32.87 24.96 39.42
N GLY A 49 -33.50 24.39 38.39
CA GLY A 49 -32.88 24.21 37.07
C GLY A 49 -31.78 23.15 37.07
N GLY A 50 -30.80 23.32 36.16
CA GLY A 50 -29.61 22.46 36.07
C GLY A 50 -29.68 21.29 35.09
N SER A 51 -28.52 20.65 34.90
CA SER A 51 -28.38 19.48 34.03
C SER A 51 -28.94 18.21 34.70
N PRO A 52 -29.65 17.33 33.95
CA PRO A 52 -30.11 16.06 34.49
C PRO A 52 -29.00 15.19 35.07
N TYR A 53 -27.80 15.25 34.49
CA TYR A 53 -26.64 14.49 34.95
C TYR A 53 -26.16 14.92 36.34
N THR A 54 -26.02 16.24 36.54
CA THR A 54 -25.62 16.82 37.83
C THR A 54 -26.66 16.53 38.92
N LEU A 55 -27.94 16.72 38.60
CA LEU A 55 -29.04 16.41 39.52
C LEU A 55 -29.12 14.93 39.87
N MET A 56 -28.85 14.03 38.92
CA MET A 56 -28.82 12.59 39.18
C MET A 56 -27.71 12.21 40.16
N LYS A 57 -26.52 12.82 40.03
CA LYS A 57 -25.41 12.62 40.97
C LYS A 57 -25.80 13.03 42.40
N PHE A 58 -26.38 14.22 42.57
CA PHE A 58 -26.81 14.69 43.90
C PHE A 58 -28.00 13.90 44.44
N LYS A 59 -28.96 13.51 43.59
CA LYS A 59 -30.07 12.65 43.98
C LYS A 59 -29.59 11.30 44.51
N ASN A 60 -28.63 10.67 43.83
CA ASN A 60 -28.08 9.39 44.30
C ASN A 60 -27.38 9.53 45.66
N ALA A 61 -26.69 10.65 45.90
CA ALA A 61 -26.08 10.95 47.20
C ALA A 61 -27.14 11.20 48.29
N TYR A 62 -28.18 11.97 47.97
CA TYR A 62 -29.31 12.25 48.85
C TYR A 62 -30.09 10.99 49.22
N ASP A 63 -30.50 10.19 48.23
CA ASP A 63 -31.23 8.92 48.44
C ASP A 63 -30.41 7.97 49.34
N ARG A 64 -29.09 7.91 49.13
CA ARG A 64 -28.19 7.12 49.98
C ARG A 64 -28.20 7.64 51.42
N ARG A 65 -28.10 8.96 51.63
CA ARG A 65 -28.13 9.57 52.96
C ARG A 65 -29.45 9.28 53.68
N VAL A 66 -30.58 9.45 53.00
CA VAL A 66 -31.92 9.17 53.54
C VAL A 66 -32.07 7.69 53.86
N LEU A 67 -31.63 6.80 52.97
CA LEU A 67 -31.68 5.35 53.20
C LEU A 67 -30.84 4.95 54.41
N MET A 68 -29.63 5.50 54.56
CA MET A 68 -28.76 5.22 55.69
C MET A 68 -29.31 5.76 57.01
N SER A 69 -29.86 6.98 57.04
CA SER A 69 -30.52 7.51 58.25
C SER A 69 -31.72 6.66 58.65
N LYS A 70 -32.60 6.31 57.70
CA LYS A 70 -33.74 5.42 57.97
C LYS A 70 -33.30 4.04 58.44
N PHE A 71 -32.24 3.49 57.84
CA PHE A 71 -31.69 2.20 58.25
C PHE A 71 -31.17 2.25 59.69
N SER A 72 -30.41 3.29 60.04
CA SER A 72 -29.87 3.50 61.38
C SER A 72 -30.95 3.73 62.45
N GLU A 73 -32.06 4.37 62.09
CA GLU A 73 -33.17 4.67 63.01
C GLU A 73 -34.15 3.51 63.17
N SER A 74 -34.40 2.72 62.13
CA SER A 74 -35.46 1.69 62.12
C SER A 74 -34.98 0.28 62.47
N MET A 75 -33.68 0.00 62.39
CA MET A 75 -33.13 -1.35 62.61
C MET A 75 -32.38 -1.46 63.94
N PRO A 76 -32.46 -2.59 64.65
CA PRO A 76 -31.61 -2.86 65.81
C PRO A 76 -30.12 -2.84 65.46
N LYS A 77 -29.27 -2.36 66.38
CA LYS A 77 -27.82 -2.23 66.16
C LYS A 77 -27.15 -3.53 65.74
N SER A 78 -27.56 -4.66 66.32
CA SER A 78 -27.04 -6.00 65.96
C SER A 78 -27.32 -6.37 64.49
N PHE A 79 -28.46 -5.95 63.93
CA PHE A 79 -28.77 -6.16 62.52
C PHE A 79 -27.97 -5.24 61.62
N GLN A 80 -27.75 -3.98 62.04
CA GLN A 80 -26.91 -3.03 61.31
C GLN A 80 -25.47 -3.54 61.21
N ASP A 81 -24.89 -4.00 62.33
CA ASP A 81 -23.53 -4.55 62.37
C ASP A 81 -23.40 -5.79 61.48
N ALA A 82 -24.39 -6.69 61.52
CA ALA A 82 -24.41 -7.88 60.65
C ALA A 82 -24.54 -7.51 59.16
N ALA A 83 -25.35 -6.52 58.81
CA ALA A 83 -25.50 -6.04 57.44
C ALA A 83 -24.21 -5.38 56.91
N ILE A 84 -23.53 -4.57 57.74
CA ILE A 84 -22.25 -3.95 57.40
C ILE A 84 -21.18 -5.00 57.19
N ALA A 85 -21.13 -6.03 58.04
CA ALA A 85 -20.21 -7.16 57.89
C ALA A 85 -20.47 -7.90 56.56
N ALA A 86 -21.73 -8.26 56.27
CA ALA A 86 -22.09 -8.93 55.02
C ALA A 86 -21.75 -8.10 53.77
N ILE A 87 -21.95 -6.77 53.81
CA ILE A 87 -21.59 -5.87 52.71
C ILE A 87 -20.08 -5.81 52.52
N THR A 88 -19.32 -5.78 53.60
CA THR A 88 -17.85 -5.73 53.57
C THR A 88 -17.28 -7.02 53.01
N ASP A 89 -17.83 -8.17 53.42
CA ASP A 89 -17.44 -9.48 52.87
C ASP A 89 -17.75 -9.57 51.37
N LEU A 90 -18.95 -9.17 50.96
CA LEU A 90 -19.35 -9.17 49.55
C LEU A 90 -18.49 -8.21 48.71
N TYR A 91 -18.13 -7.05 49.25
CA TYR A 91 -17.20 -6.13 48.59
C TYR A 91 -15.80 -6.74 48.46
N GLY A 92 -15.30 -7.39 49.51
CA GLY A 92 -14.02 -8.09 49.49
C GLY A 92 -13.98 -9.23 48.47
N GLU A 93 -15.06 -10.00 48.33
CA GLU A 93 -15.18 -11.02 47.29
C GLU A 93 -15.22 -10.41 45.88
N PHE A 94 -15.99 -9.34 45.69
CA PHE A 94 -16.08 -8.64 44.42
C PHE A 94 -14.73 -8.05 44.00
N GLU A 95 -13.99 -7.46 44.94
CA GLU A 95 -12.66 -6.93 44.70
C GLU A 95 -11.67 -8.04 44.32
N LYS A 96 -11.65 -9.16 45.07
CA LYS A 96 -10.81 -10.33 44.74
C LYS A 96 -11.11 -10.86 43.34
N ARG A 97 -12.39 -11.02 43.00
CA ARG A 97 -12.82 -11.51 41.69
C ARG A 97 -12.45 -10.54 40.58
N THR A 98 -12.67 -9.24 40.78
CA THR A 98 -12.32 -8.20 39.81
C THR A 98 -10.81 -8.15 39.59
N ASN A 99 -10.01 -8.24 40.65
CA ASN A 99 -8.55 -8.26 40.55
C ASN A 99 -8.04 -9.52 39.84
N THR A 100 -8.68 -10.68 40.08
CA THR A 100 -8.35 -11.92 39.37
C THR A 100 -8.66 -11.80 37.88
N MET A 101 -9.87 -11.35 37.53
CA MET A 101 -10.26 -11.13 36.13
C MET A 101 -9.37 -10.09 35.44
N ARG A 102 -8.98 -9.02 36.15
CA ARG A 102 -8.05 -8.02 35.62
C ARG A 102 -6.68 -8.64 35.31
N LYS A 103 -6.13 -9.44 36.22
CA LYS A 103 -4.86 -10.15 35.99
C LYS A 103 -4.95 -11.09 34.80
N GLU A 104 -5.96 -11.95 34.76
CA GLU A 104 -6.17 -12.87 33.64
C GLU A 104 -6.31 -12.15 32.30
N LEU A 105 -6.97 -10.99 32.27
CA LEU A 105 -7.11 -10.19 31.06
C LEU A 105 -5.78 -9.59 30.61
N ILE A 106 -4.98 -9.08 31.56
CA ILE A 106 -3.64 -8.56 31.28
C ILE A 106 -2.73 -9.67 30.77
N ASP A 107 -2.69 -10.81 31.47
CA ASP A 107 -1.85 -11.95 31.09
C ASP A 107 -2.21 -12.47 29.68
N LYS A 108 -3.50 -12.52 29.33
CA LYS A 108 -3.97 -12.86 27.98
C LYS A 108 -3.55 -11.83 26.95
N TYR A 109 -3.69 -10.54 27.28
CA TYR A 109 -3.31 -9.46 26.38
C TYR A 109 -1.80 -9.45 26.11
N ASP A 110 -0.99 -9.65 27.13
CA ASP A 110 0.46 -9.71 27.02
C ASP A 110 0.91 -10.93 26.20
N ALA A 111 0.32 -12.11 26.46
CA ALA A 111 0.59 -13.31 25.66
C ALA A 111 0.23 -13.13 24.18
N GLN A 112 -0.91 -12.49 23.89
CA GLN A 112 -1.31 -12.20 22.51
C GLN A 112 -0.36 -11.20 21.83
N ASN A 113 0.12 -10.19 22.56
CA ASN A 113 1.08 -9.24 22.02
C ASN A 113 2.45 -9.87 21.76
N GLU A 114 2.92 -10.75 22.64
CA GLU A 114 4.14 -11.51 22.41
C GLU A 114 4.02 -12.40 21.17
N GLU A 115 2.88 -13.09 20.99
CA GLU A 115 2.62 -13.90 19.81
C GLU A 115 2.59 -13.04 18.53
N LEU A 116 1.92 -11.89 18.57
CA LEU A 116 1.88 -10.94 17.45
C LEU A 116 3.26 -10.40 17.11
N ALA A 117 4.08 -10.08 18.12
CA ALA A 117 5.46 -9.61 17.90
C ALA A 117 6.30 -10.68 17.22
N LEU A 118 6.24 -11.94 17.68
CA LEU A 118 6.95 -13.06 17.07
C LEU A 118 6.50 -13.33 15.62
N MET A 119 5.19 -13.24 15.35
CA MET A 119 4.65 -13.43 14.01
C MET A 119 5.07 -12.29 13.07
N THR A 120 5.11 -11.06 13.58
CA THR A 120 5.57 -9.88 12.83
C THR A 120 7.06 -10.00 12.49
N GLU A 121 7.91 -10.31 13.47
CA GLU A 121 9.35 -10.50 13.25
C GLU A 121 9.62 -11.62 12.24
N LYS A 122 8.89 -12.73 12.32
CA LYS A 122 9.01 -13.84 11.37
C LYS A 122 8.59 -13.42 9.96
N ALA A 123 7.51 -12.65 9.83
CA ALA A 123 7.04 -12.14 8.55
C ALA A 123 8.04 -11.15 7.94
N GLU A 124 8.60 -10.24 8.73
CA GLU A 124 9.63 -9.29 8.30
C GLU A 124 10.90 -10.01 7.81
N LYS A 125 11.39 -10.99 8.57
CA LYS A 125 12.55 -11.80 8.14
C LYS A 125 12.26 -12.56 6.84
N ALA A 126 11.08 -13.12 6.69
CA ALA A 126 10.68 -13.82 5.47
C ALA A 126 10.54 -12.86 4.26
N ALA A 127 10.03 -11.65 4.50
CA ALA A 127 9.93 -10.61 3.48
C ALA A 127 11.33 -10.14 3.05
N GLN A 128 12.22 -9.87 4.00
CA GLN A 128 13.59 -9.45 3.72
C GLN A 128 14.35 -10.50 2.92
N ALA A 129 14.24 -11.79 3.30
CA ALA A 129 14.89 -12.87 2.56
C ALA A 129 14.40 -12.97 1.10
N LYS A 130 13.11 -12.68 0.84
CA LYS A 130 12.58 -12.64 -0.54
C LYS A 130 13.10 -11.43 -1.33
N VAL A 131 13.22 -10.28 -0.68
CA VAL A 131 13.81 -9.07 -1.30
C VAL A 131 15.26 -9.35 -1.69
N ASP A 132 16.06 -9.88 -0.76
CA ASP A 132 17.48 -10.19 -1.00
C ASP A 132 17.64 -11.19 -2.16
N ALA A 133 16.79 -12.23 -2.20
CA ALA A 133 16.78 -13.21 -3.29
C ALA A 133 16.41 -12.58 -4.64
N ALA A 134 15.39 -11.72 -4.68
CA ALA A 134 14.97 -11.03 -5.89
C ALA A 134 16.04 -10.05 -6.39
N GLU A 135 16.72 -9.33 -5.49
CA GLU A 135 17.82 -8.44 -5.84
C GLU A 135 19.02 -9.21 -6.43
N ALA A 136 19.35 -10.36 -5.84
CA ALA A 136 20.39 -11.25 -6.35
C ALA A 136 20.07 -11.77 -7.76
N GLU A 137 18.83 -12.21 -7.98
CA GLU A 137 18.36 -12.66 -9.30
C GLU A 137 18.39 -11.53 -10.33
N LEU A 138 17.93 -10.33 -9.94
CA LEU A 138 17.91 -9.16 -10.81
C LEU A 138 19.34 -8.74 -11.20
N LYS A 139 20.29 -8.78 -10.26
CA LYS A 139 21.71 -8.54 -10.55
C LYS A 139 22.28 -9.57 -11.52
N ALA A 140 21.95 -10.85 -11.34
CA ALA A 140 22.37 -11.92 -12.24
C ALA A 140 21.80 -11.74 -13.66
N LEU A 141 20.51 -11.41 -13.77
CA LEU A 141 19.84 -11.14 -15.05
C LEU A 141 20.42 -9.91 -15.75
N ARG A 142 20.71 -8.82 -15.02
CA ARG A 142 21.38 -7.64 -15.59
C ARG A 142 22.77 -7.98 -16.12
N SER A 143 23.55 -8.78 -15.39
CA SER A 143 24.86 -9.23 -15.84
C SER A 143 24.77 -10.07 -17.12
N LYS A 144 23.82 -11.02 -17.15
CA LYS A 144 23.56 -11.86 -18.34
C LYS A 144 23.10 -11.03 -19.54
N SER A 145 22.23 -10.05 -19.32
CA SER A 145 21.77 -9.12 -20.36
C SER A 145 22.94 -8.34 -20.97
N LYS A 146 23.84 -7.81 -20.13
CA LYS A 146 25.05 -7.11 -20.59
C LYS A 146 25.97 -8.02 -21.42
N GLN A 147 26.21 -9.24 -20.96
CA GLN A 147 27.01 -10.22 -21.73
C GLN A 147 26.39 -10.54 -23.09
N LEU A 148 25.05 -10.68 -23.16
CA LEU A 148 24.35 -10.90 -24.41
C LEU A 148 24.44 -9.69 -25.34
N GLN A 149 24.32 -8.47 -24.82
CA GLN A 149 24.50 -7.23 -25.59
C GLN A 149 25.92 -7.13 -26.17
N GLU A 150 26.94 -7.40 -25.38
CA GLU A 150 28.34 -7.43 -25.84
C GLU A 150 28.55 -8.49 -26.92
N ARG A 151 27.94 -9.67 -26.77
CA ARG A 151 27.99 -10.74 -27.78
C ARG A 151 27.27 -10.35 -29.08
N CYS A 152 26.10 -9.71 -29.00
CA CYS A 152 25.39 -9.20 -30.17
C CYS A 152 26.23 -8.17 -30.92
N ALA A 153 26.78 -7.17 -30.21
CA ALA A 153 27.65 -6.16 -30.81
C ALA A 153 28.89 -6.78 -31.48
N SER A 154 29.50 -7.80 -30.86
CA SER A 154 30.62 -8.53 -31.46
C SER A 154 30.22 -9.30 -32.72
N LEU A 155 29.02 -9.89 -32.75
CA LEU A 155 28.52 -10.62 -33.92
C LEU A 155 28.12 -9.67 -35.05
N GLU A 156 27.54 -8.52 -34.73
CA GLU A 156 27.24 -7.45 -35.69
C GLU A 156 28.52 -6.96 -36.37
N LYS A 157 29.54 -6.61 -35.60
CA LYS A 157 30.85 -6.22 -36.14
C LYS A 157 31.44 -7.30 -37.05
N ARG A 158 31.39 -8.57 -36.64
CA ARG A 158 31.90 -9.68 -37.44
C ARG A 158 31.09 -9.86 -38.74
N ASN A 159 29.78 -9.66 -38.71
CA ASN A 159 28.94 -9.70 -39.90
C ASN A 159 29.26 -8.56 -40.87
N GLU A 160 29.51 -7.35 -40.35
CA GLU A 160 29.96 -6.21 -41.17
C GLU A 160 31.30 -6.51 -41.86
N GLU A 161 32.29 -7.04 -41.10
CA GLU A 161 33.59 -7.44 -41.64
C GLU A 161 33.46 -8.52 -42.73
N LEU A 162 32.65 -9.57 -42.49
CA LEU A 162 32.39 -10.62 -43.48
C LEU A 162 31.66 -10.10 -44.71
N THR A 163 30.72 -9.17 -44.54
CA THR A 163 29.99 -8.55 -45.65
C THR A 163 30.94 -7.71 -46.51
N ALA A 164 31.81 -6.92 -45.88
CA ALA A 164 32.84 -6.16 -46.59
C ALA A 164 33.81 -7.08 -47.36
N ALA A 165 34.28 -8.16 -46.73
CA ALA A 165 35.14 -9.15 -47.37
C ALA A 165 34.45 -9.85 -48.57
N LEU A 166 33.16 -10.18 -48.43
CA LEU A 166 32.37 -10.77 -49.51
C LEU A 166 32.23 -9.79 -50.69
N ASN A 167 31.97 -8.51 -50.42
CA ASN A 167 31.86 -7.49 -51.47
C ASN A 167 33.19 -7.29 -52.19
N ALA A 168 34.30 -7.19 -51.46
CA ALA A 168 35.63 -7.10 -52.06
C ALA A 168 35.96 -8.33 -52.95
N SER A 169 35.60 -9.54 -52.49
CA SER A 169 35.78 -10.76 -53.27
C SER A 169 34.92 -10.77 -54.54
N LYS A 170 33.68 -10.27 -54.49
CA LYS A 170 32.81 -10.11 -55.67
C LYS A 170 33.40 -9.13 -56.68
N GLU A 171 33.91 -7.99 -56.23
CA GLU A 171 34.57 -7.01 -57.10
C GLU A 171 35.82 -7.59 -57.78
N GLN A 172 36.64 -8.32 -57.03
CA GLN A 172 37.80 -9.03 -57.59
C GLN A 172 37.39 -10.07 -58.63
N ALA A 173 36.35 -10.86 -58.35
CA ALA A 173 35.82 -11.85 -59.29
C ALA A 173 35.30 -11.18 -60.59
N GLN A 174 34.53 -10.10 -60.48
CA GLN A 174 34.05 -9.35 -61.64
C GLN A 174 35.19 -8.74 -62.46
N THR A 175 36.23 -8.23 -61.80
CA THR A 175 37.43 -7.69 -62.46
C THR A 175 38.19 -8.78 -63.21
N ALA A 176 38.35 -9.96 -62.58
CA ALA A 176 38.99 -11.12 -63.20
C ALA A 176 38.19 -11.64 -64.39
N GLU A 177 36.85 -11.71 -64.28
CA GLU A 177 35.97 -12.08 -65.40
C GLU A 177 36.06 -11.09 -66.56
N ALA A 178 36.06 -9.78 -66.29
CA ALA A 178 36.21 -8.76 -67.32
C ALA A 178 37.57 -8.86 -68.03
N SER A 179 38.66 -9.04 -67.27
CA SER A 179 40.00 -9.26 -67.82
C SER A 179 40.06 -10.51 -68.69
N ASN A 180 39.47 -11.62 -68.24
CA ASN A 180 39.42 -12.85 -69.01
C ASN A 180 38.63 -12.68 -70.33
N ARG A 181 37.50 -11.97 -70.31
CA ARG A 181 36.76 -11.62 -71.54
C ARG A 181 37.61 -10.81 -72.52
N THR A 182 38.36 -9.82 -72.05
CA THR A 182 39.30 -9.05 -72.89
C THR A 182 40.41 -9.93 -73.45
N LEU A 183 40.96 -10.85 -72.65
CA LEU A 183 41.99 -11.79 -73.08
C LEU A 183 41.46 -12.73 -74.16
N MET A 184 40.25 -13.27 -74.00
CA MET A 184 39.60 -14.11 -75.00
C MET A 184 39.32 -13.36 -76.30
N ALA A 185 38.84 -12.11 -76.21
CA ALA A 185 38.60 -11.26 -77.39
C ALA A 185 39.90 -10.97 -78.16
N THR A 186 40.99 -10.65 -77.45
CA THR A 186 42.30 -10.41 -78.07
C THR A 186 42.89 -11.69 -78.68
N GLN A 187 42.78 -12.83 -78.01
CA GLN A 187 43.16 -14.13 -78.60
C GLN A 187 42.38 -14.41 -79.89
N GLN A 188 41.06 -14.18 -79.91
CA GLN A 188 40.24 -14.38 -81.10
C GLN A 188 40.61 -13.43 -82.24
N GLN A 189 40.97 -12.18 -81.93
CA GLN A 189 41.47 -11.21 -82.90
C GLN A 189 42.84 -11.62 -83.48
N ILE A 190 43.75 -12.12 -82.65
CA ILE A 190 45.05 -12.63 -83.10
C ILE A 190 44.85 -13.84 -84.03
N LEU A 191 43.98 -14.78 -83.65
CA LEU A 191 43.67 -15.95 -84.46
C LEU A 191 43.08 -15.57 -85.82
N SER A 192 42.16 -14.59 -85.88
CA SER A 192 41.59 -14.15 -87.16
C SER A 192 42.61 -13.42 -88.04
N GLN A 193 43.52 -12.63 -87.46
CA GLN A 193 44.63 -12.02 -88.20
C GLN A 193 45.60 -13.07 -88.74
N LEU A 194 45.94 -14.10 -87.95
CA LEU A 194 46.78 -15.20 -88.40
C LEU A 194 46.13 -15.94 -89.58
N GLN A 195 44.84 -16.27 -89.49
CA GLN A 195 44.09 -16.88 -90.61
C GLN A 195 44.13 -16.03 -91.88
N LEU A 196 43.96 -14.71 -91.76
CA LEU A 196 44.07 -13.76 -92.86
C LEU A 196 45.47 -13.74 -93.49
N LEU A 197 46.53 -13.78 -92.68
CA LEU A 197 47.91 -13.83 -93.16
C LEU A 197 48.20 -15.15 -93.87
N THR A 198 47.74 -16.28 -93.33
CA THR A 198 47.86 -17.60 -93.97
C THR A 198 47.18 -17.58 -95.34
N ALA A 199 45.92 -17.12 -95.41
CA ALA A 199 45.19 -17.00 -96.66
C ALA A 199 45.87 -16.07 -97.70
N LYS A 200 46.45 -14.94 -97.25
CA LYS A 200 47.24 -14.05 -98.13
C LYS A 200 48.50 -14.73 -98.66
N SER A 201 49.20 -15.49 -97.81
CA SER A 201 50.41 -16.20 -98.21
C SER A 201 50.13 -17.33 -99.21
N GLU A 202 49.04 -18.06 -99.05
CA GLU A 202 48.57 -19.08 -100.00
C GLU A 202 48.17 -18.45 -101.34
N GLY A 203 47.47 -17.30 -101.30
CA GLY A 203 47.15 -16.52 -102.49
C GLY A 203 48.39 -16.11 -103.29
N GLN A 204 49.43 -15.59 -102.61
CA GLN A 204 50.70 -15.19 -103.23
C GLN A 204 51.52 -16.37 -103.79
N GLN A 205 51.49 -17.53 -103.12
CA GLN A 205 52.11 -18.75 -103.66
C GLN A 205 51.39 -19.23 -104.93
N SER A 206 50.06 -19.10 -105.02
CA SER A 206 49.31 -19.44 -106.24
C SER A 206 49.59 -18.49 -107.41
N VAL A 207 49.85 -17.21 -107.13
CA VAL A 207 50.20 -16.20 -108.16
C VAL A 207 51.60 -16.46 -108.70
N LYS A 208 52.59 -16.72 -107.83
CA LYS A 208 53.95 -17.10 -108.25
C LYS A 208 53.98 -18.44 -108.99
N ALA A 209 53.14 -19.41 -108.61
CA ALA A 209 53.00 -20.68 -109.33
C ALA A 209 52.38 -20.52 -110.73
N LYS A 210 51.59 -19.46 -110.96
CA LYS A 210 51.07 -19.11 -112.30
C LYS A 210 52.08 -18.31 -113.14
N GLU A 211 52.92 -17.48 -112.53
CA GLU A 211 53.97 -16.72 -113.24
C GLU A 211 55.15 -17.59 -113.70
N VAL A 212 55.37 -18.77 -113.11
CA VAL A 212 56.42 -19.73 -113.53
C VAL A 212 55.93 -20.67 -114.65
N ASN A 213 54.64 -20.65 -115.01
CA ASN A 213 54.03 -21.52 -116.02
C ASN A 213 53.60 -20.78 -117.30
N CYS A 214 54.13 -19.57 -117.52
CA CYS A 214 54.11 -18.81 -118.78
C CYS A 214 55.55 -18.62 -119.26
#